data_AF-A0A7Y2SPF3-F1
#
_entry.id   AF-A0A7Y2SPF3-F1
#
_cell.length_a   1.000
_cell.length_b   1.000
_cell.length_c   1.000
_cell.angle_alpha   90.00
_cell.angle_beta   90.00
_cell.angle_gamma   90.00
#
_symmetry.space_group_name_H-M   'P 1'
#
loop_
_entity.id
_entity.type
_entity.pdbx_description
1 polymer ?
#
loop_
_entity_poly.entity_id
_entity_poly.type
_entity_poly.pdbx_seq_one_letter_code
_entity_poly.pdbx_strand_id
1 'polypeptide(L)'
;MKRKRDHATRRVLRRPVRRTYPAGSGVVFARLAAMARSGGRGLLSLTIGAVIVALIGLLIANFVGQVMQSARLDSQRVALQAEVDQIRVENKQLEGAVAYAESDVNIERIAREQLGYARDGDVVIFPQVAAPAPAASPPPDPVAAPVPAPVPNLRRWWDAFFPTS
;
A
#
# COMPACT_ATOMS: atom_id res chain seq x y z
N MET A 1 101.04 60.92 2.32
CA MET A 1 99.71 61.41 1.91
C MET A 1 98.63 60.51 2.53
N LYS A 2 97.69 61.11 3.25
CA LYS A 2 96.65 60.45 4.06
C LYS A 2 95.69 59.63 3.19
N ARG A 3 95.40 58.39 3.55
CA ARG A 3 94.12 57.72 3.23
C ARG A 3 93.65 56.91 4.43
N LYS A 4 92.69 57.49 5.17
CA LYS A 4 91.80 56.75 6.07
C LYS A 4 90.93 55.82 5.23
N ARG A 5 90.68 54.60 5.70
CA ARG A 5 89.56 53.78 5.23
C ARG A 5 88.80 53.33 6.47
N ASP A 6 87.63 53.92 6.61
CA ASP A 6 86.70 53.72 7.71
C ASP A 6 86.01 52.35 7.64
N HIS A 7 85.67 51.89 8.84
CA HIS A 7 84.93 50.69 9.16
C HIS A 7 83.53 50.69 8.53
N ALA A 8 83.10 49.53 8.00
CA ALA A 8 81.71 49.30 7.61
C ALA A 8 81.16 48.05 8.31
N THR A 9 80.30 48.31 9.27
CA THR A 9 79.63 47.43 10.21
C THR A 9 78.65 46.49 9.51
N ARG A 10 78.79 45.19 9.78
CA ARG A 10 77.93 44.11 9.28
C ARG A 10 76.57 44.14 10.00
N ARG A 11 75.53 44.73 9.39
CA ARG A 11 74.13 44.57 9.86
C ARG A 11 73.43 43.45 9.10
N VAL A 12 73.22 42.35 9.81
CA VAL A 12 72.44 41.18 9.39
C VAL A 12 70.96 41.56 9.48
N LEU A 13 70.33 41.87 8.35
CA LEU A 13 68.87 42.04 8.25
C LEU A 13 68.25 40.75 7.72
N ARG A 14 67.79 39.89 8.65
CA ARG A 14 66.90 38.76 8.36
C ARG A 14 65.55 39.30 7.87
N ARG A 15 65.22 39.10 6.60
CA ARG A 15 63.85 39.30 6.09
C ARG A 15 62.98 38.12 6.51
N PRO A 16 61.80 38.33 7.14
CA PRO A 16 60.84 37.24 7.28
C PRO A 16 60.19 36.98 5.92
N VAL A 17 60.33 35.77 5.41
CA VAL A 17 59.57 35.29 4.24
C VAL A 17 58.14 35.04 4.71
N ARG A 18 57.23 35.98 4.45
CA ARG A 18 55.79 35.73 4.57
C ARG A 18 55.37 34.82 3.41
N ARG A 19 55.16 33.53 3.71
CA ARG A 19 54.40 32.63 2.83
C ARG A 19 52.92 32.99 2.94
N THR A 20 52.43 33.77 1.99
CA THR A 20 50.99 33.88 1.72
C THR A 20 50.56 32.65 0.92
N TYR A 21 49.84 31.74 1.56
CA TYR A 21 49.03 30.74 0.86
C TYR A 21 47.76 31.46 0.38
N PRO A 22 47.48 31.55 -0.93
CA PRO A 22 46.15 31.93 -1.36
C PRO A 22 45.21 30.77 -1.05
N ALA A 23 44.26 31.02 -0.16
CA ALA A 23 43.11 30.15 0.08
C ALA A 23 42.37 29.92 -1.25
N GLY A 24 42.48 28.70 -1.77
CA GLY A 24 41.73 28.24 -2.93
C GLY A 24 40.28 28.01 -2.55
N SER A 25 39.46 29.06 -2.59
CA SER A 25 37.99 28.94 -2.53
C SER A 25 37.29 30.22 -3.00
N GLY A 26 37.79 30.87 -4.05
CA GLY A 26 37.18 32.11 -4.55
C GLY A 26 37.49 32.49 -6.00
N VAL A 27 38.19 31.62 -6.75
CA VAL A 27 38.66 31.97 -8.11
C VAL A 27 37.55 31.93 -9.16
N VAL A 28 36.41 31.28 -8.87
CA VAL A 28 35.24 31.29 -9.74
C VAL A 28 34.53 32.65 -9.68
N PHE A 29 34.43 33.25 -8.49
CA PHE A 29 33.79 34.57 -8.31
C PHE A 29 34.71 35.75 -8.66
N ALA A 30 36.02 35.63 -8.42
CA ALA A 30 36.95 36.73 -8.67
C ALA A 30 37.19 37.02 -10.17
N ARG A 31 36.89 36.07 -11.07
CA ARG A 31 37.02 36.29 -12.53
C ARG A 31 35.86 37.05 -13.16
N LEU A 32 34.75 37.24 -12.45
CA LEU A 32 33.62 38.04 -12.93
C LEU A 32 33.84 39.56 -12.78
N ALA A 33 34.72 39.99 -11.86
CA ALA A 33 34.94 41.40 -11.57
C ALA A 33 36.01 42.08 -12.46
N ALA A 34 36.83 41.31 -13.19
CA ALA A 34 37.96 41.85 -13.95
C ALA A 34 37.59 42.37 -15.36
N MET A 35 36.33 42.25 -15.79
CA MET A 35 35.90 42.62 -17.14
C MET A 35 35.04 43.90 -17.20
N ALA A 36 35.02 44.69 -16.12
CA ALA A 36 34.25 45.95 -16.05
C ALA A 36 35.07 47.19 -16.47
N ARG A 37 36.10 47.03 -17.33
CA ARG A 37 36.99 48.15 -17.72
C ARG A 37 37.27 48.26 -19.21
N SER A 38 36.26 48.02 -20.06
CA SER A 38 36.30 48.45 -21.47
C SER A 38 34.91 48.89 -21.95
N GLY A 39 34.73 50.21 -22.09
CA GLY A 39 33.45 50.92 -22.30
C GLY A 39 32.80 50.75 -23.68
N GLY A 40 32.55 49.50 -24.09
CA GLY A 40 31.78 49.18 -25.30
C GLY A 40 31.53 47.68 -25.48
N ARG A 41 32.33 46.83 -24.82
CA ARG A 41 32.20 45.36 -24.81
C ARG A 41 31.32 44.82 -23.68
N GLY A 42 31.01 45.65 -22.68
CA GLY A 42 30.19 45.25 -21.52
C GLY A 42 28.76 44.86 -21.91
N LEU A 43 28.10 45.65 -22.76
CA LEU A 43 26.74 45.34 -23.23
C LEU A 43 26.68 44.05 -24.04
N LEU A 44 27.62 43.83 -24.97
CA LEU A 44 27.70 42.59 -25.74
C LEU A 44 28.02 41.37 -24.85
N SER A 45 28.90 41.51 -23.86
CA SER A 45 29.18 40.40 -22.93
C SER A 45 27.98 40.08 -22.02
N LEU A 46 27.19 41.09 -21.63
CA LEU A 46 25.98 40.90 -20.84
C LEU A 46 24.87 40.24 -21.65
N THR A 47 24.68 40.63 -22.91
CA THR A 47 23.69 40.00 -23.79
C THR A 47 24.06 38.55 -24.11
N ILE A 48 25.33 38.28 -24.40
CA ILE A 48 25.82 36.90 -24.61
C ILE A 48 25.62 36.07 -23.34
N GLY A 49 25.95 36.61 -22.16
CA GLY A 49 25.71 35.94 -20.89
C GLY A 49 24.24 35.64 -20.65
N ALA A 50 23.34 36.60 -20.92
CA ALA A 50 21.90 36.41 -20.79
C ALA A 50 21.36 35.34 -21.74
N VAL A 51 21.83 35.30 -22.99
CA VAL A 51 21.45 34.28 -23.97
C VAL A 51 21.89 32.88 -23.52
N ILE A 52 23.11 32.75 -22.99
CA ILE A 52 23.61 31.47 -22.47
C ILE A 52 22.75 31.00 -21.29
N VAL A 53 22.45 31.89 -20.34
CA VAL A 53 21.57 31.55 -19.20
C VAL A 53 20.18 31.15 -19.67
N ALA A 54 19.62 31.84 -20.65
CA ALA A 54 18.32 31.50 -21.23
C ALA A 54 18.34 30.12 -21.91
N LEU A 55 19.40 29.80 -22.67
CA LEU A 55 19.60 28.49 -23.28
C LEU A 55 19.70 27.39 -22.23
N ILE A 56 20.49 27.60 -21.18
CA ILE A 56 20.60 26.63 -20.08
C ILE A 56 19.24 26.43 -19.40
N GLY A 57 18.49 27.51 -19.15
CA GLY A 57 17.14 27.44 -18.60
C GLY A 57 16.18 26.63 -19.48
N LEU A 58 16.24 26.83 -20.79
CA LEU A 58 15.45 26.07 -21.77
C LEU A 58 15.80 24.57 -21.74
N LEU A 59 17.10 24.23 -21.71
CA LEU A 59 17.56 22.84 -21.66
C LEU A 59 17.09 22.14 -20.38
N ILE A 60 17.19 22.82 -19.23
CA ILE A 60 16.70 22.29 -17.95
C ILE A 60 15.19 22.07 -18.01
N ALA A 61 14.42 23.05 -18.50
CA ALA A 61 12.97 22.93 -18.60
C ALA A 61 12.55 21.76 -19.49
N ASN A 62 13.19 21.59 -20.65
CA ASN A 62 12.93 20.48 -21.56
C ASN A 62 13.29 19.13 -20.92
N PHE A 63 14.45 19.05 -20.24
CA PHE A 63 14.89 17.83 -19.56
C PHE A 63 13.93 17.43 -18.43
N VAL A 64 13.49 18.39 -17.61
CA VAL A 64 12.50 18.13 -16.55
C VAL A 64 11.19 17.63 -17.14
N GLY A 65 10.71 18.25 -18.23
CA GLY A 65 9.51 17.78 -18.93
C GLY A 65 9.64 16.33 -19.40
N GLN A 66 10.78 15.97 -19.99
CA GLN A 66 11.07 14.62 -20.46
C GLN A 66 11.15 13.61 -19.31
N VAL A 67 11.81 13.95 -18.20
CA VAL A 67 11.91 13.09 -17.00
C VAL A 67 10.55 12.88 -16.34
N MET A 68 9.71 13.91 -16.26
CA MET A 68 8.36 13.76 -15.74
C MET A 68 7.50 12.87 -16.63
N GLN A 69 7.64 13.00 -17.95
CA GLN A 69 6.92 12.16 -18.90
C GLN A 69 7.38 10.70 -18.82
N SER A 70 8.68 10.44 -18.74
CA SER A 70 9.20 9.07 -18.58
C SER A 70 8.73 8.45 -17.28
N ALA A 71 8.79 9.17 -16.15
CA ALA A 71 8.31 8.69 -14.86
C ALA A 71 6.80 8.33 -14.90
N ARG A 72 5.99 9.15 -15.59
CA ARG A 72 4.56 8.85 -15.80
C ARG A 72 4.38 7.58 -16.63
N LEU A 73 5.08 7.46 -17.76
CA LEU A 73 5.00 6.26 -18.61
C LEU A 73 5.44 4.99 -17.87
N ASP A 74 6.50 5.07 -17.06
CA ASP A 74 6.96 3.94 -16.26
C ASP A 74 5.92 3.54 -15.20
N SER A 75 5.32 4.52 -14.51
CA SER A 75 4.23 4.25 -13.55
C SER A 75 3.02 3.59 -14.21
N GLN A 76 2.63 4.05 -15.41
CA GLN A 76 1.56 3.44 -16.21
C GLN A 76 1.92 2.01 -16.64
N ARG A 77 3.15 1.79 -17.10
CA ARG A 77 3.64 0.44 -17.46
C ARG A 77 3.57 -0.52 -16.28
N VAL A 78 4.00 -0.09 -15.10
CA VAL A 78 3.94 -0.91 -13.88
C VAL A 78 2.50 -1.23 -13.51
N ALA A 79 1.58 -0.26 -13.56
CA ALA A 79 0.17 -0.48 -13.27
C ALA A 79 -0.48 -1.47 -14.26
N LEU A 80 -0.25 -1.28 -15.57
CA LEU A 80 -0.77 -2.18 -16.60
C LEU A 80 -0.17 -3.59 -16.46
N GLN A 81 1.11 -3.71 -16.12
CA GLN A 81 1.74 -5.00 -15.92
C GLN A 81 1.12 -5.74 -14.72
N ALA A 82 0.85 -5.04 -13.62
CA ALA A 82 0.17 -5.62 -12.47
C ALA A 82 -1.25 -6.08 -12.81
N GLU A 83 -2.00 -5.30 -13.59
CA GLU A 83 -3.33 -5.67 -14.07
C GLU A 83 -3.30 -6.93 -14.96
N VAL A 84 -2.35 -6.99 -15.90
CA VAL A 84 -2.16 -8.18 -16.74
C VAL A 84 -1.84 -9.41 -15.91
N ASP A 85 -0.97 -9.28 -14.90
CA ASP A 85 -0.60 -10.40 -14.05
C ASP A 85 -1.77 -10.85 -13.15
N GLN A 86 -2.60 -9.93 -12.67
CA GLN A 86 -3.84 -10.25 -11.98
C GLN A 86 -4.80 -11.04 -12.89
N ILE A 87 -5.05 -10.54 -14.10
CA ILE A 87 -5.93 -11.21 -15.08
C ILE A 87 -5.40 -12.61 -15.42
N ARG A 88 -4.07 -12.78 -15.57
CA ARG A 88 -3.47 -14.09 -15.83
C ARG A 88 -3.69 -15.07 -14.67
N VAL A 89 -3.56 -14.60 -13.43
CA VAL A 89 -3.82 -15.43 -12.24
C VAL A 89 -5.29 -15.84 -12.19
N GLU A 90 -6.20 -14.90 -12.42
CA GLU A 90 -7.63 -15.16 -12.46
C GLU A 90 -7.99 -16.15 -13.58
N ASN A 91 -7.45 -15.95 -14.78
CA ASN A 91 -7.70 -16.85 -15.90
C ASN A 91 -7.21 -18.27 -15.59
N LYS A 92 -6.01 -18.43 -15.00
CA LYS A 92 -5.53 -19.77 -14.58
C LYS A 92 -6.44 -20.43 -13.54
N GLN A 93 -7.01 -19.65 -12.61
CA GLN A 93 -7.96 -20.18 -11.64
C GLN A 93 -9.25 -20.63 -12.32
N LEU A 94 -9.77 -19.84 -13.25
CA LEU A 94 -10.97 -20.16 -14.03
C LEU A 94 -10.75 -21.38 -14.93
N GLU A 95 -9.62 -21.46 -15.63
CA GLU A 95 -9.21 -22.62 -16.43
C GLU A 95 -9.17 -23.89 -15.56
N GLY A 96 -8.62 -23.81 -14.34
CA GLY A 96 -8.62 -24.92 -13.40
C GLY A 96 -10.02 -25.32 -12.93
N ALA A 97 -10.89 -24.35 -12.68
CA ALA A 97 -12.28 -24.60 -12.29
C ALA A 97 -13.09 -25.25 -13.43
N VAL A 98 -12.89 -24.81 -14.67
CA VAL A 98 -13.49 -25.41 -15.86
C VAL A 98 -12.99 -26.85 -16.05
N ALA A 99 -11.67 -27.07 -15.98
CA ALA A 99 -11.10 -28.41 -16.11
C ALA A 99 -11.62 -29.38 -15.03
N TYR A 100 -11.78 -28.91 -13.79
CA TYR A 100 -12.42 -29.72 -12.74
C TYR A 100 -13.89 -29.98 -13.03
N ALA A 101 -14.64 -28.96 -13.45
CA ALA A 101 -16.06 -29.09 -13.77
C ALA A 101 -16.31 -30.12 -14.88
N GLU A 102 -15.45 -30.14 -15.90
CA GLU A 102 -15.48 -31.08 -17.03
C GLU A 102 -14.88 -32.46 -16.70
N SER A 103 -14.20 -32.62 -15.57
CA SER A 103 -13.55 -33.88 -15.22
C SER A 103 -14.54 -34.99 -14.85
N ASP A 104 -14.17 -36.23 -15.15
CA ASP A 104 -14.92 -37.44 -14.78
C ASP A 104 -15.19 -37.53 -13.27
N VAL A 105 -14.29 -37.00 -12.44
CA VAL A 105 -14.46 -36.97 -10.97
C VAL A 105 -15.65 -36.11 -10.58
N ASN A 106 -15.80 -34.93 -11.18
CA ASN A 106 -16.94 -34.07 -10.90
C ASN A 106 -18.24 -34.65 -11.47
N ILE A 107 -18.18 -35.26 -12.66
CA ILE A 107 -19.33 -35.98 -13.25
C ILE A 107 -19.79 -37.11 -12.34
N GLU A 108 -18.86 -37.94 -11.85
CA GLU A 108 -19.16 -39.02 -10.91
C GLU A 108 -19.75 -38.50 -9.60
N ARG A 109 -19.19 -37.41 -9.06
CA ARG A 109 -19.70 -36.78 -7.85
C ARG A 109 -21.16 -36.32 -8.05
N ILE A 110 -21.47 -35.64 -9.15
CA ILE A 110 -22.85 -35.23 -9.48
C ILE A 110 -23.75 -36.45 -9.67
N ALA A 111 -23.27 -37.48 -10.38
CA ALA A 111 -24.01 -38.72 -10.61
C ALA A 111 -24.39 -39.40 -9.28
N ARG A 112 -23.46 -39.50 -8.33
CA ARG A 112 -23.70 -40.14 -7.02
C ARG A 112 -24.52 -39.27 -6.07
N GLU A 113 -24.15 -38.00 -5.92
CA GLU A 113 -24.72 -37.12 -4.89
C GLU A 113 -26.07 -36.53 -5.28
N GLN A 114 -26.23 -36.16 -6.56
CA GLN A 114 -27.43 -35.44 -7.01
C GLN A 114 -28.39 -36.33 -7.78
N LEU A 115 -27.87 -37.27 -8.57
CA LEU A 115 -28.70 -38.14 -9.41
C LEU A 115 -28.93 -39.52 -8.76
N GLY A 116 -28.21 -39.86 -7.69
CA GLY A 116 -28.32 -41.15 -7.01
C GLY A 116 -27.88 -42.34 -7.88
N TYR A 117 -27.09 -42.10 -8.93
CA TYR A 117 -26.54 -43.13 -9.79
C TYR A 117 -25.33 -43.80 -9.14
N ALA A 118 -25.20 -45.10 -9.41
CA ALA A 118 -24.08 -45.92 -8.98
C ALA A 118 -23.38 -46.52 -10.21
N ARG A 119 -22.10 -46.89 -10.11
CA ARG A 119 -21.40 -47.54 -11.22
C ARG A 119 -21.88 -48.97 -11.40
N ASP A 120 -21.70 -49.50 -12.60
CA ASP A 120 -21.94 -50.92 -12.85
C ASP A 120 -21.04 -51.77 -11.93
N GLY A 121 -21.68 -52.61 -11.12
CA GLY A 121 -21.02 -53.43 -10.10
C GLY A 121 -21.06 -52.88 -8.67
N ASP A 122 -21.54 -51.65 -8.46
CA ASP A 122 -21.74 -51.09 -7.11
C ASP A 122 -22.98 -51.71 -6.43
N VAL A 123 -22.88 -52.01 -5.12
CA VAL A 123 -24.01 -52.46 -4.30
C VAL A 123 -24.70 -51.25 -3.67
N VAL A 124 -25.89 -50.90 -4.15
CA VAL A 124 -26.69 -49.79 -3.61
C VAL A 124 -27.39 -50.21 -2.32
N ILE A 125 -27.07 -49.55 -1.21
CA ILE A 125 -27.69 -49.80 0.11
C ILE A 125 -28.71 -48.70 0.38
N PHE A 126 -29.97 -49.07 0.55
CA PHE A 126 -31.02 -48.15 1.01
C PHE A 126 -31.15 -48.21 2.53
N PRO A 127 -30.91 -47.09 3.25
CA PRO A 127 -31.13 -47.05 4.70
C PRO A 127 -32.62 -47.20 4.99
N GLN A 128 -33.01 -48.35 5.53
CA GLN A 128 -34.34 -48.54 6.12
C GLN A 128 -34.34 -47.84 7.48
N VAL A 129 -34.95 -46.66 7.56
CA VAL A 129 -35.24 -46.06 8.87
C VAL A 129 -36.33 -46.92 9.49
N ALA A 130 -36.00 -47.69 10.53
CA ALA A 130 -36.99 -48.45 11.27
C ALA A 130 -38.07 -47.47 11.75
N ALA A 131 -39.32 -47.68 11.31
CA ALA A 131 -40.44 -46.92 11.82
C ALA A 131 -40.43 -47.03 13.35
N PRO A 132 -40.55 -45.92 14.10
CA PRO A 132 -40.64 -46.00 15.55
C PRO A 132 -41.77 -46.97 15.89
N ALA A 133 -41.46 -47.99 16.69
CA ALA A 133 -42.45 -48.96 17.13
C ALA A 133 -43.67 -48.20 17.67
N PRO A 134 -44.91 -48.59 17.32
CA PRO A 134 -46.09 -47.93 17.86
C PRO A 134 -45.96 -47.97 19.39
N ALA A 135 -45.89 -46.79 20.00
CA ALA A 135 -45.83 -46.66 21.44
C ALA A 135 -47.00 -47.45 22.01
N ALA A 136 -46.70 -48.40 22.90
CA ALA A 136 -47.72 -49.12 23.65
C ALA A 136 -48.67 -48.09 24.26
N SER A 137 -49.98 -48.28 24.07
CA SER A 137 -51.01 -47.40 24.62
C SER A 137 -50.74 -47.16 26.11
N PRO A 138 -50.75 -45.90 26.58
CA PRO A 138 -50.55 -45.62 27.99
C PRO A 138 -51.63 -46.31 28.83
N PRO A 139 -51.30 -46.81 30.03
CA PRO A 139 -52.31 -47.38 30.94
C PRO A 139 -53.39 -46.33 31.26
N PRO A 140 -54.64 -46.75 31.52
CA PRO A 140 -55.73 -45.81 31.78
C PRO A 140 -55.41 -44.94 33.00
N ASP A 141 -55.57 -43.62 32.84
CA ASP A 141 -55.31 -42.65 33.90
C ASP A 141 -56.23 -42.88 35.12
N PRO A 142 -55.73 -42.69 36.36
CA PRO A 142 -56.59 -42.66 37.54
C PRO A 142 -57.61 -41.53 37.43
N VAL A 143 -58.88 -41.81 37.73
CA VAL A 143 -59.96 -40.82 37.73
C VAL A 143 -59.57 -39.62 38.60
N ALA A 144 -59.35 -38.47 37.96
CA ALA A 144 -58.99 -37.23 38.65
C ALA A 144 -60.15 -36.77 39.55
N ALA A 145 -59.84 -36.51 40.83
CA ALA A 145 -60.77 -35.86 41.74
C ALA A 145 -61.19 -34.49 41.16
N PRO A 146 -62.45 -34.05 41.35
CA PRO A 146 -62.90 -32.77 40.83
C PRO A 146 -62.05 -31.64 41.43
N VAL A 147 -61.29 -30.96 40.59
CA VAL A 147 -60.51 -29.78 40.96
C VAL A 147 -61.49 -28.69 41.39
N PRO A 148 -61.39 -28.13 42.61
CA PRO A 148 -62.28 -27.05 43.02
C PRO A 148 -62.06 -25.84 42.12
N ALA A 149 -63.15 -25.32 41.55
CA ALA A 149 -63.08 -24.19 40.64
C ALA A 149 -62.42 -22.98 41.33
N PRO A 150 -61.51 -22.26 40.66
CA PRO A 150 -60.82 -21.12 41.24
C PRO A 150 -61.83 -20.02 41.57
N VAL A 151 -61.82 -19.57 42.83
CA VAL A 151 -62.68 -18.47 43.27
C VAL A 151 -62.35 -17.21 42.46
N PRO A 152 -63.35 -16.57 41.83
CA PRO A 152 -63.11 -15.37 41.04
C PRO A 152 -62.48 -14.27 41.88
N ASN A 153 -61.51 -13.58 41.28
CA ASN A 153 -60.74 -12.50 41.90
C ASN A 153 -61.63 -11.44 42.57
N LEU A 154 -62.76 -11.07 41.96
CA LEU A 154 -63.70 -10.08 42.53
C LEU A 154 -64.21 -10.49 43.93
N ARG A 155 -64.46 -11.77 44.14
CA ARG A 155 -64.95 -12.28 45.43
C ARG A 155 -63.86 -12.17 46.51
N ARG A 156 -62.60 -12.41 46.13
CA ARG A 156 -61.45 -12.20 47.02
C ARG A 156 -61.30 -10.73 47.43
N TRP A 157 -61.54 -9.80 46.50
CA TRP A 157 -61.51 -8.37 46.81
C TRP A 157 -62.68 -7.96 47.70
N TRP A 158 -63.88 -8.48 47.45
CA TRP A 158 -65.05 -8.20 48.26
C TRP A 158 -64.84 -8.59 49.73
N ASP A 159 -64.32 -9.80 49.97
CA ASP A 159 -64.02 -10.29 51.33
C ASP A 159 -62.94 -9.45 52.02
N ALA A 160 -62.00 -8.88 51.27
CA ALA A 160 -60.97 -8.00 51.81
C ALA A 160 -61.53 -6.64 52.27
N PHE A 161 -62.53 -6.11 51.57
CA PHE A 161 -63.14 -4.82 51.91
C PHE A 161 -64.27 -4.94 52.94
N PHE A 162 -64.95 -6.09 53.02
CA PHE A 162 -66.05 -6.35 53.94
C PHE A 162 -65.85 -7.67 54.69
N PRO A 163 -64.86 -7.76 55.60
CA PRO A 163 -64.66 -8.96 56.39
C PRO A 163 -65.86 -9.17 57.31
N THR A 164 -66.51 -10.33 57.22
CA THR A 164 -67.56 -10.72 58.15
C THR A 164 -66.91 -11.12 59.48
N SER A 165 -67.00 -10.25 60.49
CA SER A 165 -66.64 -10.55 61.89
C SER A 165 -67.56 -11.58 62.51
#